data_AF-A0A939A591-F1
#
_entry.id   AF-A0A939A591-F1
#
_cell.length_a   1.000
_cell.length_b   1.000
_cell.length_c   1.000
_cell.angle_alpha   90.00
_cell.angle_beta   90.00
_cell.angle_gamma   90.00
#
_symmetry.space_group_name_H-M   'P 1'
#
loop_
_entity.id
_entity.type
_entity.pdbx_description
1 polymer ?
#
loop_
_entity_poly.entity_id
_entity_poly.type
_entity_poly.pdbx_seq_one_letter_code
_entity_poly.pdbx_strand_id
1 'polypeptide(L)'
;MTRRIRFSKLAAAAILLCSWMLLSAFRPFSPISSVCPACPERGDKVVFPDGKVVVAEVIAKNQDGYILQKYGELRFVQTREIAKVEWQSGAEPRGLANYDQILLKGDDQKVLHGTLIPAPGEPGKMMAMRSPKGYVYTVIHSQVLLYYQQGTRKAAPKDPAAGG
;
A
#
# COMPACT_ATOMS: atom_id res chain seq x y z
N MET A 1 42.98 6.24 53.80
CA MET A 1 43.30 4.92 53.21
C MET A 1 41.98 4.20 52.96
N THR A 2 41.53 3.77 51.78
CA THR A 2 42.11 3.66 50.44
C THR A 2 40.94 3.53 49.45
N ARG A 3 40.99 4.28 48.34
CA ARG A 3 40.12 4.18 47.16
C ARG A 3 40.08 2.75 46.60
N ARG A 4 38.92 2.30 46.10
CA ARG A 4 38.83 1.59 44.81
C ARG A 4 37.58 2.02 44.03
N ILE A 5 37.84 2.38 42.79
CA ILE A 5 36.91 2.81 41.73
C ILE A 5 36.82 1.67 40.72
N ARG A 6 35.75 1.65 39.91
CA ARG A 6 35.49 0.91 38.65
C ARG A 6 34.77 -0.43 38.91
N PHE A 7 33.68 -0.76 38.21
CA PHE A 7 33.57 -0.84 36.76
C PHE A 7 32.20 -0.43 36.21
N SER A 8 32.26 0.35 35.14
CA SER A 8 31.20 0.66 34.20
C SER A 8 30.55 -0.59 33.61
N LYS A 9 29.22 -0.62 33.54
CA LYS A 9 28.46 -1.45 32.60
C LYS A 9 27.56 -0.57 31.75
N LEU A 10 28.18 0.06 30.76
CA LEU A 10 27.55 0.39 29.48
C LEU A 10 27.27 -0.92 28.74
N ALA A 11 26.05 -1.09 28.23
CA ALA A 11 25.58 -2.01 27.17
C ALA A 11 24.22 -2.60 27.58
N ALA A 12 23.14 -2.54 26.82
CA ALA A 12 22.98 -2.16 25.42
C ALA A 12 21.61 -1.48 25.29
N ALA A 13 21.60 -0.26 24.75
CA ALA A 13 20.40 0.25 24.12
C ALA A 13 20.12 -0.67 22.93
N ALA A 14 19.14 -1.54 23.07
CA ALA A 14 18.62 -2.33 21.96
C ALA A 14 18.14 -1.32 20.92
N ILE A 15 18.94 -1.15 19.88
CA ILE A 15 18.53 -0.48 18.66
C ILE A 15 17.40 -1.35 18.11
N LEU A 16 16.17 -0.98 18.45
CA LEU A 16 14.98 -1.31 17.68
C LEU A 16 15.22 -0.72 16.29
N LEU A 17 15.93 -1.47 15.46
CA LEU A 17 15.84 -1.38 14.02
C LEU A 17 14.38 -1.72 13.69
N CYS A 18 13.52 -0.71 13.81
CA CYS A 18 12.30 -0.63 13.03
C CYS A 18 12.75 -0.68 11.58
N SER A 19 12.88 -1.88 11.04
CA SER A 19 12.85 -2.15 9.62
C SER A 19 11.45 -1.78 9.13
N TRP A 20 11.20 -0.47 9.06
CA TRP A 20 10.16 0.08 8.21
C TRP A 20 10.54 -0.39 6.82
N MET A 21 9.83 -1.39 6.31
CA MET A 21 9.90 -1.72 4.89
C MET A 21 9.62 -0.41 4.15
N LEU A 22 10.65 0.15 3.53
CA LEU A 22 10.55 1.38 2.77
C LEU A 22 9.74 1.03 1.52
N LEU A 23 8.42 1.19 1.63
CA LEU A 23 7.54 1.31 0.49
C LEU A 23 8.12 2.43 -0.40
N SER A 24 8.45 2.08 -1.64
CA SER A 24 8.98 2.98 -2.68
C SER A 24 8.22 4.30 -2.81
N ALA A 25 8.83 5.32 -3.39
CA ALA A 25 8.11 6.56 -3.69
C ALA A 25 7.01 6.34 -4.76
N PHE A 26 5.96 7.16 -4.72
CA PHE A 26 4.88 7.16 -5.69
C PHE A 26 5.42 7.29 -7.12
N ARG A 27 5.00 6.38 -8.00
CA ARG A 27 5.28 6.45 -9.44
C ARG A 27 4.04 6.97 -10.18
N PRO A 28 4.22 7.90 -11.14
CA PRO A 28 3.13 8.35 -12.00
C PRO A 28 2.45 7.20 -12.75
N PHE A 29 1.19 7.41 -13.12
CA PHE A 29 0.43 6.50 -13.99
C PHE A 29 1.05 6.41 -15.38
N SER A 30 0.82 5.29 -16.06
CA SER A 30 1.27 5.11 -17.44
C SER A 30 0.58 6.10 -18.37
N PRO A 31 1.29 6.71 -19.33
CA PRO A 31 0.67 7.56 -20.33
C PRO A 31 -0.25 6.73 -21.24
N ILE A 32 -1.40 7.28 -21.61
CA ILE A 32 -2.35 6.64 -22.52
C ILE A 32 -2.62 7.57 -23.71
N SER A 33 -2.31 7.11 -24.91
CA SER A 33 -2.42 7.88 -26.16
C SER A 33 -3.87 8.12 -26.60
N SER A 34 -4.82 7.34 -26.12
CA SER A 34 -6.24 7.45 -26.47
C SER A 34 -7.01 8.48 -25.63
N VAL A 35 -6.34 9.21 -24.73
CA VAL A 35 -6.97 10.23 -23.89
C VAL A 35 -6.66 11.61 -24.47
N CYS A 36 -7.70 12.42 -24.66
CA CYS A 36 -7.61 13.81 -25.09
C CYS A 36 -6.80 14.64 -24.08
N PRO A 37 -5.61 15.17 -24.44
CA PRO A 37 -4.77 15.92 -23.50
C PRO A 37 -5.34 17.28 -23.08
N ALA A 38 -6.20 17.87 -23.92
CA ALA A 38 -6.83 19.16 -23.67
C ALA A 38 -8.14 19.06 -22.89
N CYS A 39 -8.63 17.85 -22.65
CA CYS A 39 -9.91 17.63 -22.01
C CYS A 39 -9.75 17.75 -20.48
N PRO A 40 -10.69 18.42 -19.77
CA PRO A 40 -10.64 18.51 -18.32
C PRO A 40 -10.62 17.11 -17.68
N GLU A 41 -9.61 16.84 -16.86
CA GLU A 41 -9.56 15.61 -16.07
C GLU A 41 -10.61 15.65 -14.97
N ARG A 42 -11.33 14.54 -14.77
CA ARG A 42 -12.28 14.35 -13.67
C ARG A 42 -11.66 13.39 -12.65
N GLY A 43 -11.79 13.72 -11.37
CA GLY A 43 -11.30 12.92 -10.26
C GLY A 43 -10.92 13.79 -9.05
N ASP A 44 -10.51 13.13 -7.98
CA ASP A 44 -9.94 13.78 -6.80
C ASP A 44 -8.54 14.30 -7.12
N LYS A 45 -8.14 15.39 -6.46
CA LYS A 45 -6.78 15.93 -6.60
C LYS A 45 -5.94 15.51 -5.42
N VAL A 46 -4.96 14.65 -5.68
CA VAL A 46 -3.94 14.27 -4.71
C VAL A 46 -2.77 15.23 -4.85
N VAL A 47 -2.57 16.06 -3.83
CA VAL A 47 -1.53 17.09 -3.79
C VAL A 47 -0.34 16.57 -2.98
N PHE A 48 0.85 16.61 -3.58
CA PHE A 48 2.10 16.20 -2.97
C PHE A 48 2.81 17.38 -2.32
N PRO A 49 3.73 17.16 -1.36
CA PRO A 49 4.48 18.23 -0.68
C PRO A 49 5.29 19.16 -1.60
N ASP A 50 5.70 18.67 -2.77
CA ASP A 50 6.42 19.44 -3.80
C ASP A 50 5.50 20.31 -4.68
N GLY A 51 4.20 20.32 -4.41
CA GLY A 51 3.19 21.03 -5.20
C GLY A 51 2.71 20.28 -6.43
N LYS A 52 3.26 19.09 -6.73
CA LYS A 52 2.74 18.23 -7.78
C LYS A 52 1.31 17.82 -7.46
N VAL A 53 0.47 17.80 -8.49
CA VAL A 53 -0.93 17.37 -8.39
C VAL A 53 -1.17 16.20 -9.32
N VAL A 54 -1.79 15.15 -8.80
CA VAL A 54 -2.30 14.02 -9.57
C VAL A 54 -3.82 14.04 -9.48
N VAL A 55 -4.49 14.11 -10.64
CA VAL A 55 -5.94 13.93 -10.70
C VAL A 55 -6.24 12.46 -10.98
N ALA A 56 -6.90 11.80 -10.05
CA ALA A 56 -7.27 10.38 -10.10
C ALA A 56 -8.46 10.11 -9.16
N GLU A 57 -9.20 9.03 -9.36
CA GLU A 57 -10.26 8.63 -8.44
C GLU A 57 -9.63 7.92 -7.22
N VAL A 58 -9.95 8.36 -6.01
CA VAL A 58 -9.57 7.64 -4.80
C VAL A 58 -10.62 6.57 -4.51
N ILE A 59 -10.30 5.32 -4.82
CA ILE A 59 -11.25 4.20 -4.75
C ILE A 59 -11.17 3.40 -3.43
N ALA A 60 -10.06 3.56 -2.70
CA ALA A 60 -9.87 2.88 -1.43
C ALA A 60 -8.85 3.61 -0.55
N LYS A 61 -8.87 3.28 0.74
CA LYS A 61 -7.93 3.75 1.75
C LYS A 61 -7.56 2.59 2.66
N ASN A 62 -6.34 2.64 3.18
CA ASN A 62 -5.90 1.77 4.25
C ASN A 62 -5.11 2.59 5.30
N GLN A 63 -4.62 1.90 6.33
CA GLN A 63 -3.85 2.48 7.42
C GLN A 63 -2.61 3.26 6.94
N ASP A 64 -2.05 2.90 5.79
CA ASP A 64 -0.78 3.42 5.29
C ASP A 64 -0.92 4.40 4.12
N GLY A 65 -2.08 4.48 3.48
CA GLY A 65 -2.25 5.32 2.30
C GLY A 65 -3.57 5.14 1.56
N TYR A 66 -3.57 5.65 0.33
CA TYR A 66 -4.73 5.68 -0.57
C TYR A 66 -4.46 4.84 -1.82
N ILE A 67 -5.54 4.30 -2.38
CA ILE A 67 -5.55 3.61 -3.67
C ILE A 67 -6.16 4.54 -4.70
N LEU A 68 -5.33 4.91 -5.68
CA LEU A 68 -5.71 5.78 -6.78
C LEU A 68 -6.01 4.95 -8.02
N GLN A 69 -7.08 5.29 -8.71
CA GLN A 69 -7.42 4.74 -10.01
C GLN A 69 -7.37 5.84 -11.08
N LYS A 70 -6.60 5.58 -12.14
CA LYS A 70 -6.60 6.41 -13.34
C LYS A 70 -6.53 5.51 -14.56
N TYR A 71 -7.51 5.67 -15.47
CA TYR A 71 -7.63 4.90 -16.71
C TYR A 71 -7.56 3.36 -16.53
N GLY A 72 -8.11 2.85 -15.43
CA GLY A 72 -8.10 1.42 -15.11
C GLY A 72 -6.81 0.93 -14.45
N GLU A 73 -5.75 1.74 -14.40
CA GLU A 73 -4.54 1.45 -13.65
C GLU A 73 -4.73 1.84 -12.17
N LEU A 74 -4.25 0.97 -11.27
CA LEU A 74 -4.27 1.20 -9.83
C LEU A 74 -2.88 1.51 -9.30
N ARG A 75 -2.76 2.52 -8.45
CA ARG A 75 -1.53 2.88 -7.75
C ARG A 75 -1.79 3.07 -6.27
N PHE A 76 -0.87 2.60 -5.45
CA PHE A 76 -0.83 2.95 -4.03
C PHE A 76 0.00 4.22 -3.86
N VAL A 77 -0.44 5.09 -2.96
CA VAL A 77 0.32 6.27 -2.51
C VAL A 77 0.27 6.31 -1.00
N GLN A 78 1.42 6.48 -0.35
CA GLN A 78 1.47 6.48 1.11
C GLN A 78 0.96 7.81 1.65
N THR A 79 0.31 7.78 2.82
CA THR A 79 -0.20 9.00 3.48
C THR A 79 0.92 10.03 3.70
N ARG A 80 2.15 9.58 4.02
CA ARG A 80 3.31 10.45 4.20
C ARG A 80 3.77 11.20 2.95
N GLU A 81 3.36 10.72 1.77
CA GLU A 81 3.69 11.33 0.47
C GLU A 81 2.64 12.35 0.04
N ILE A 82 1.52 12.46 0.77
CA ILE A 82 0.39 13.30 0.41
C ILE A 82 0.34 14.49 1.35
N ALA A 83 0.31 15.70 0.80
CA ALA A 83 0.05 16.91 1.56
C ALA A 83 -1.45 17.05 1.87
N LYS A 84 -2.31 16.84 0.86
CA LYS A 84 -3.78 16.82 1.01
C LYS A 84 -4.46 16.13 -0.16
N VAL A 85 -5.72 15.74 0.05
CA VAL A 85 -6.64 15.30 -1.00
C VAL A 85 -7.76 16.32 -1.12
N GLU A 86 -7.94 16.89 -2.31
CA GLU A 86 -9.10 17.72 -2.64
C GLU A 86 -10.13 16.84 -3.34
N TRP A 87 -11.18 16.50 -2.60
CA TRP A 87 -12.24 15.62 -3.07
C TRP A 87 -13.10 16.31 -4.12
N GLN A 88 -13.34 15.64 -5.25
CA GLN A 88 -14.18 16.20 -6.31
C GLN A 88 -15.62 16.44 -5.82
N SER A 89 -16.10 15.56 -4.94
CA SER A 89 -17.41 15.66 -4.28
C SER A 89 -17.46 16.69 -3.15
N GLY A 90 -16.32 17.28 -2.78
CA GLY A 90 -16.17 18.17 -1.63
C GLY A 90 -15.87 17.47 -0.30
N ALA A 91 -15.98 16.14 -0.20
CA ALA A 91 -15.68 15.39 1.03
C ALA A 91 -15.21 13.95 0.76
N GLU A 92 -14.44 13.37 1.71
CA GLU A 92 -14.00 11.97 1.65
C GLU A 92 -15.22 11.03 1.59
N PRO A 93 -15.34 10.18 0.55
CA PRO A 93 -16.39 9.18 0.46
C PRO A 93 -16.39 8.22 1.66
N ARG A 94 -17.58 7.81 2.09
CA ARG A 94 -17.70 6.77 3.13
C ARG A 94 -17.26 5.41 2.57
N GLY A 95 -16.67 4.59 3.44
CA GLY A 95 -16.41 3.19 3.12
C GLY A 95 -15.16 2.91 2.26
N LEU A 96 -14.29 3.91 2.04
CA LEU A 96 -13.00 3.68 1.35
C LEU A 96 -12.14 2.60 2.03
N ALA A 97 -12.31 2.42 3.34
CA ALA A 97 -11.61 1.40 4.12
C ALA A 97 -12.30 0.02 4.08
N ASN A 98 -13.47 -0.14 3.46
CA ASN A 98 -14.23 -1.40 3.53
C ASN A 98 -13.64 -2.53 2.67
N TYR A 99 -12.67 -2.21 1.81
CA TYR A 99 -12.09 -3.16 0.87
C TYR A 99 -10.76 -3.71 1.36
N ASP A 100 -10.55 -4.99 1.05
CA ASP A 100 -9.28 -5.67 1.22
C ASP A 100 -8.32 -5.29 0.09
N GLN A 101 -7.03 -5.24 0.41
CA GLN A 101 -6.01 -4.76 -0.51
C GLN A 101 -4.76 -5.63 -0.39
N ILE A 102 -4.15 -6.00 -1.51
CA ILE A 102 -2.85 -6.69 -1.55
C ILE A 102 -1.87 -5.78 -2.27
N LEU A 103 -0.83 -5.35 -1.56
CA LEU A 103 0.30 -4.63 -2.16
C LEU A 103 1.32 -5.66 -2.63
N LEU A 104 1.69 -5.58 -3.90
CA LEU A 104 2.66 -6.47 -4.51
C LEU A 104 4.07 -5.89 -4.37
N LYS A 105 5.05 -6.78 -4.22
CA LYS A 105 6.48 -6.43 -4.32
C LYS A 105 6.78 -5.94 -5.74
N GLY A 106 7.72 -5.00 -5.83
CA GLY A 106 8.17 -4.40 -7.08
C GLY A 106 8.16 -2.89 -7.01
N ASP A 107 8.80 -2.27 -7.98
CA ASP A 107 9.08 -0.83 -7.94
C ASP A 107 7.84 0.05 -8.15
N ASP A 108 6.78 -0.54 -8.70
CA ASP A 108 5.57 0.14 -9.15
C ASP A 108 4.45 0.19 -8.12
N GLN A 109 4.65 -0.41 -6.94
CA GLN A 109 3.64 -0.49 -5.88
C GLN A 109 2.25 -0.89 -6.38
N LYS A 110 2.23 -1.91 -7.25
CA LYS A 110 0.99 -2.45 -7.79
C LYS A 110 0.14 -2.96 -6.63
N VAL A 111 -1.16 -2.68 -6.72
CA VAL A 111 -2.12 -3.03 -5.70
C VAL A 111 -3.31 -3.75 -6.33
N LEU A 112 -3.72 -4.84 -5.68
CA LEU A 112 -5.01 -5.46 -5.90
C LEU A 112 -6.00 -4.92 -4.87
N HIS A 113 -7.23 -4.73 -5.31
CA HIS A 113 -8.32 -4.17 -4.50
C HIS A 113 -9.59 -5.00 -4.69
N GLY A 114 -10.26 -5.34 -3.58
CA GLY A 114 -11.50 -6.10 -3.60
C GLY A 114 -11.79 -6.82 -2.27
N THR A 115 -12.15 -8.09 -2.36
CA THR A 115 -12.42 -8.97 -1.21
C THR A 115 -11.47 -10.16 -1.25
N LEU A 116 -10.76 -10.42 -0.16
CA LEU A 116 -9.98 -11.64 -0.01
C LEU A 116 -10.92 -12.85 0.05
N ILE A 117 -10.60 -13.86 -0.73
CA ILE A 117 -11.34 -15.12 -0.78
C ILE A 117 -10.38 -16.29 -0.56
N PRO A 118 -10.88 -17.49 -0.18
CA PRO A 118 -10.05 -18.68 -0.14
C PRO A 118 -9.32 -18.89 -1.46
N ALA A 119 -8.01 -19.10 -1.41
CA ALA A 119 -7.23 -19.34 -2.61
C ALA A 119 -7.52 -20.74 -3.17
N PRO A 120 -7.79 -20.87 -4.48
CA PRO A 120 -7.87 -22.18 -5.12
C PRO A 120 -6.46 -22.80 -5.21
N GLY A 121 -6.34 -24.10 -4.98
CA GLY A 121 -5.06 -24.83 -5.05
C GLY A 121 -4.40 -25.03 -3.70
N GLU A 122 -3.06 -24.84 -3.63
CA GLU A 122 -2.23 -25.15 -2.46
C GLU A 122 -2.45 -24.16 -1.29
N PRO A 123 -3.13 -24.57 -0.21
CA PRO A 123 -3.38 -23.69 0.94
C PRO A 123 -2.07 -23.23 1.57
N GLY A 124 -1.95 -21.94 1.86
CA GLY A 124 -0.77 -21.38 2.53
C GLY A 124 0.36 -20.93 1.59
N LYS A 125 0.24 -21.10 0.27
CA LYS A 125 1.21 -20.55 -0.71
C LYS A 125 0.66 -19.39 -1.53
N MET A 126 -0.66 -19.24 -1.61
CA MET A 126 -1.32 -18.26 -2.46
C MET A 126 -2.40 -17.50 -1.70
N MET A 127 -2.60 -16.25 -2.09
CA MET A 127 -3.77 -15.45 -1.77
C MET A 127 -4.65 -15.32 -3.01
N ALA A 128 -5.96 -15.28 -2.81
CA ALA A 128 -6.90 -14.93 -3.87
C ALA A 128 -7.73 -13.71 -3.47
N MET A 129 -7.99 -12.86 -4.46
CA MET A 129 -8.79 -11.65 -4.31
C MET A 129 -9.81 -11.57 -5.42
N ARG A 130 -11.07 -11.35 -5.06
CA ARG A 130 -12.15 -11.01 -5.98
C ARG A 130 -12.28 -9.50 -6.06
N SER A 131 -12.10 -8.92 -7.24
CA SER A 131 -12.32 -7.50 -7.48
C SER A 131 -13.80 -7.11 -7.36
N PRO A 132 -14.12 -5.81 -7.20
CA PRO A 132 -15.50 -5.33 -7.24
C PRO A 132 -16.26 -5.70 -8.52
N LYS A 133 -15.54 -5.92 -9.63
CA LYS A 133 -16.11 -6.34 -10.93
C LYS A 133 -16.25 -7.87 -11.08
N GLY A 134 -15.92 -8.64 -10.04
CA GLY A 134 -16.06 -10.10 -10.03
C GLY A 134 -14.86 -10.89 -10.54
N TYR A 135 -13.84 -10.26 -11.14
CA TYR A 135 -12.60 -10.94 -11.52
C TYR A 135 -11.86 -11.49 -10.31
N VAL A 136 -11.34 -12.70 -10.42
CA VAL A 136 -10.53 -13.34 -9.38
C VAL A 136 -9.06 -13.30 -9.79
N TYR A 137 -8.23 -12.72 -8.92
CA TYR A 137 -6.78 -12.70 -9.03
C TYR A 137 -6.17 -13.63 -7.99
N THR A 138 -5.19 -14.43 -8.40
CA THR A 138 -4.37 -15.26 -7.50
C THR A 138 -2.94 -14.71 -7.47
N VAL A 139 -2.38 -14.64 -6.28
CA VAL A 139 -1.04 -14.10 -6.04
C VAL A 139 -0.27 -15.06 -5.15
N ILE A 140 0.96 -15.38 -5.53
CA ILE A 140 1.84 -16.20 -4.71
C ILE A 140 2.34 -15.36 -3.53
N HIS A 141 2.39 -15.93 -2.32
CA HIS A 141 2.82 -15.23 -1.10
C HIS A 141 4.16 -14.51 -1.26
N SER A 142 5.11 -15.10 -1.99
CA SER A 142 6.42 -14.51 -2.26
C SER A 142 6.35 -13.16 -2.99
N GLN A 143 5.27 -12.89 -3.75
CA GLN A 143 5.01 -11.63 -4.45
C GLN A 143 4.29 -10.60 -3.59
N VAL A 144 3.74 -10.98 -2.44
CA VAL A 144 3.00 -10.08 -1.55
C VAL A 144 4.00 -9.30 -0.71
N LEU A 145 3.94 -7.97 -0.79
CA LEU A 145 4.67 -7.08 0.11
C LEU A 145 3.93 -6.97 1.45
N LEU A 146 2.66 -6.59 1.37
CA LEU A 146 1.75 -6.38 2.50
C LEU A 146 0.33 -6.68 2.04
N TYR A 147 -0.57 -6.96 2.98
CA TYR A 147 -2.00 -6.95 2.70
C TYR A 147 -2.79 -6.31 3.83
N TYR A 148 -3.99 -5.88 3.48
CA TYR A 148 -4.91 -5.17 4.34
C TYR A 148 -6.25 -5.87 4.28
N GLN A 149 -6.87 -6.04 5.43
CA GLN A 149 -8.27 -6.44 5.52
C GLN A 149 -9.05 -5.27 6.08
N GLN A 150 -10.02 -4.79 5.29
CA GLN A 150 -10.84 -3.63 5.63
C GLN A 150 -9.98 -2.46 6.15
N GLY A 151 -8.98 -2.07 5.34
CA GLY A 151 -8.07 -0.97 5.62
C GLY A 151 -7.04 -1.22 6.73
N THR A 152 -7.14 -2.32 7.49
CA THR A 152 -6.19 -2.63 8.58
C THR A 152 -5.07 -3.53 8.08
N ARG A 153 -3.82 -3.13 8.32
CA ARG A 153 -2.65 -3.91 7.94
C ARG A 153 -2.65 -5.27 8.65
N LYS A 154 -2.32 -6.32 7.91
CA LYS A 154 -2.13 -7.68 8.45
C LYS A 154 -0.70 -8.15 8.26
N ALA A 155 -0.28 -9.11 9.09
CA ALA A 155 1.06 -9.69 8.98
C ALA A 155 1.21 -10.34 7.60
N ALA A 156 2.33 -10.12 6.92
CA ALA A 156 2.57 -10.75 5.62
C ALA A 156 2.42 -12.28 5.73
N PRO A 157 1.84 -12.96 4.73
CA PRO A 157 1.71 -14.39 4.76
C PRO A 157 3.10 -15.02 4.87
N LYS A 158 3.29 -15.95 5.82
CA LYS A 158 4.54 -16.71 5.93
C LYS A 158 4.57 -17.72 4.79
N ASP A 159 5.69 -17.78 4.07
CA ASP A 159 5.92 -18.86 3.12
C ASP A 159 6.23 -20.14 3.91
N PRO A 160 5.41 -21.20 3.83
CA PRO A 160 5.65 -22.43 4.58
C PRO A 160 6.97 -23.10 4.21
N ALA A 161 7.56 -22.78 3.05
CA ALA A 161 8.85 -23.32 2.62
C ALA A 161 10.07 -22.62 3.24
N ALA A 162 9.91 -21.49 3.93
CA ALA A 162 11.02 -20.72 4.52
C ALA A 162 11.36 -21.12 5.98
N GLY A 163 10.77 -22.20 6.48
CA GLY A 163 10.97 -22.72 7.84
C GLY A 163 11.48 -24.15 7.91
N GLY A 164 12.30 -24.56 6.95
CA GLY A 164 13.01 -25.86 6.93
C GLY A 164 14.45 -25.72 7.41
#